data_AF-A0AAN8XGP2-F1
#
_entry.id   AF-A0AAN8XGP2-F1
#
_cell.length_a   1.000
_cell.length_b   1.000
_cell.length_c   1.000
_cell.angle_alpha   90.00
_cell.angle_beta   90.00
_cell.angle_gamma   90.00
#
_symmetry.space_group_name_H-M   'P 1'
#
loop_
_entity.id
_entity.type
_entity.pdbx_description
1 polymer ?
#
loop_
_entity_poly.entity_id
_entity_poly.type
_entity_poly.pdbx_seq_one_letter_code
_entity_poly.pdbx_strand_id
1 'polypeptide(L)'
;MKIALLLLSLVALVWSQGNNECHCGMFITVEAGELEVHRLPPINLNDCSEANECMLKCLEEWRFVYDNGGLDFQRPSSNLTFGEESCRTLENRFNMPDLDPTPVYNYYKICENPWMWDGAVSEDDLCCVSGQYPGHC
;
A
#
# COMPACT_ATOMS: atom_id res chain seq x y z
N MET A 1 28.14 -10.97 39.42
CA MET A 1 27.72 -10.35 38.13
C MET A 1 27.29 -11.38 37.07
N LYS A 2 26.66 -12.51 37.43
CA LYS A 2 26.18 -13.51 36.43
C LYS A 2 24.66 -13.54 36.25
N ILE A 3 23.90 -13.01 37.22
CA ILE A 3 22.43 -13.05 37.21
C ILE A 3 21.82 -11.91 36.37
N ALA A 4 22.52 -10.77 36.28
CA ALA A 4 22.03 -9.61 35.54
C ALA A 4 21.92 -9.84 34.01
N LEU A 5 22.79 -10.70 33.44
CA LEU A 5 22.81 -10.98 32.00
C LEU A 5 21.62 -11.84 31.53
N LEU A 6 21.05 -12.67 32.41
CA LEU A 6 19.88 -13.52 32.08
C LEU A 6 18.57 -12.73 32.03
N LEU A 7 18.47 -11.62 32.77
CA LEU A 7 17.27 -10.78 32.78
C LEU A 7 17.15 -9.91 31.52
N LEU A 8 18.27 -9.47 30.92
CA LEU A 8 18.23 -8.68 29.69
C LEU A 8 17.82 -9.50 28.44
N SER A 9 18.09 -10.81 28.39
CA SER A 9 17.70 -11.64 27.26
C SER A 9 16.20 -11.94 27.19
N LEU A 10 15.48 -11.89 28.32
CA LEU A 10 14.04 -12.16 28.38
C LEU A 10 13.18 -10.98 27.91
N VAL A 11 13.68 -9.75 28.02
CA VAL A 11 12.94 -8.54 27.61
C VAL A 11 12.96 -8.35 26.08
N ALA A 12 14.00 -8.85 25.40
CA ALA A 12 14.10 -8.75 23.94
C ALA A 12 13.04 -9.57 23.18
N LEU A 13 12.47 -10.63 23.80
CA LEU A 13 11.47 -11.49 23.15
C LEU A 13 10.05 -10.89 23.14
N VAL A 14 9.78 -9.88 23.98
CA VAL A 14 8.44 -9.28 24.09
C VAL A 14 8.22 -8.18 23.03
N TRP A 15 9.27 -7.67 22.40
CA TRP A 15 9.18 -6.57 21.42
C TRP A 15 9.00 -7.01 19.97
N SER A 16 8.79 -8.30 19.73
CA SER A 16 8.49 -8.86 18.40
C SER A 16 7.02 -9.22 18.19
N GLN A 17 6.11 -8.83 19.10
CA GLN A 17 4.68 -8.82 18.77
C GLN A 17 4.41 -7.66 17.83
N GLY A 18 4.91 -7.75 16.59
CA GLY A 18 4.42 -6.93 15.51
C GLY A 18 2.92 -7.15 15.38
N ASN A 19 2.18 -6.10 15.03
CA ASN A 19 0.78 -6.29 14.71
C ASN A 19 0.70 -7.25 13.53
N ASN A 20 -0.16 -8.27 13.63
CA ASN A 20 -0.44 -9.19 12.53
C ASN A 20 -1.28 -8.42 11.50
N GLU A 21 -0.63 -7.56 10.73
CA GLU A 21 -1.27 -6.67 9.77
C GLU A 21 -0.95 -7.10 8.34
N CYS A 22 -1.94 -6.97 7.47
CA CYS A 22 -1.80 -7.03 6.03
C CYS A 22 -1.96 -5.62 5.47
N HIS A 23 -1.03 -5.19 4.62
CA HIS A 23 -1.11 -3.93 3.92
C HIS A 23 -1.30 -4.17 2.43
N CYS A 24 -2.16 -3.38 1.82
CA CYS A 24 -2.42 -3.39 0.38
C CYS A 24 -1.98 -2.05 -0.19
N GLY A 25 -1.16 -2.09 -1.23
CA GLY A 25 -0.54 -0.92 -1.83
C GLY A 25 -0.69 -0.89 -3.34
N MET A 26 -0.69 0.32 -3.88
CA MET A 26 -0.63 0.61 -5.31
C MET A 26 0.73 1.20 -5.63
N PHE A 27 1.36 0.70 -6.68
CA PHE A 27 2.71 1.07 -7.09
C PHE A 27 2.75 1.45 -8.56
N ILE A 28 3.54 2.46 -8.91
CA ILE A 28 3.90 2.72 -10.31
C ILE A 28 5.36 2.33 -10.54
N THR A 29 5.68 1.96 -11.79
CA THR A 29 7.06 1.71 -12.20
C THR A 29 7.64 2.97 -12.85
N VAL A 30 8.78 3.42 -12.35
CA VAL A 30 9.60 4.49 -12.93
C VAL A 30 11.01 3.98 -13.19
N GLU A 31 11.85 4.76 -13.86
CA GLU A 31 13.24 4.35 -14.17
C GLU A 31 14.05 3.98 -12.91
N ALA A 32 13.79 4.65 -11.79
CA ALA A 32 14.49 4.41 -10.52
C ALA A 32 13.95 3.20 -9.72
N GLY A 33 12.87 2.56 -10.16
CA GLY A 33 12.22 1.44 -9.47
C GLY A 33 10.73 1.65 -9.28
N GLU A 34 10.17 1.06 -8.23
CA GLU A 34 8.73 1.12 -7.94
C GLU A 34 8.43 2.13 -6.84
N LEU A 35 7.40 2.95 -7.04
CA LEU A 35 6.96 3.96 -6.08
C LEU A 35 5.58 3.62 -5.56
N GLU A 36 5.45 3.50 -4.23
CA GLU A 36 4.16 3.35 -3.56
C GLU A 36 3.37 4.67 -3.65
N VAL A 37 2.31 4.68 -4.46
CA VAL A 37 1.47 5.87 -4.68
C VAL A 37 0.23 5.88 -3.79
N HIS A 38 -0.25 4.71 -3.37
CA HIS A 38 -1.36 4.60 -2.44
C HIS A 38 -1.20 3.40 -1.50
N ARG A 39 -1.72 3.54 -0.28
CA ARG A 39 -1.81 2.44 0.68
C ARG A 39 -3.17 2.43 1.37
N LEU A 40 -3.84 1.29 1.32
CA LEU A 40 -5.09 1.09 2.05
C LEU A 40 -4.85 0.97 3.57
N PRO A 41 -5.89 1.18 4.39
CA PRO A 41 -5.81 0.92 5.82
C PRO A 41 -5.38 -0.53 6.08
N PRO A 42 -4.62 -0.80 7.16
CA PRO A 42 -4.19 -2.15 7.46
C PRO A 42 -5.38 -3.06 7.76
N ILE A 43 -5.28 -4.29 7.28
CA ILE A 43 -6.22 -5.37 7.54
C ILE A 43 -5.64 -6.25 8.64
N ASN A 44 -6.38 -6.47 9.73
CA ASN A 44 -5.92 -7.38 10.78
C ASN A 44 -5.96 -8.84 10.30
N LEU A 45 -4.89 -9.56 10.58
CA LEU A 45 -4.72 -10.99 10.39
C LEU A 45 -4.67 -11.71 11.74
N ASN A 46 -4.89 -13.03 11.71
CA ASN A 46 -4.69 -13.84 12.91
C ASN A 46 -3.21 -14.18 13.09
N ASP A 47 -2.49 -14.44 11.98
CA ASP A 47 -1.08 -14.82 11.96
C ASP A 47 -0.34 -14.28 10.71
N CYS A 48 0.93 -13.90 10.86
CA CYS A 48 1.84 -13.54 9.76
C CYS A 48 2.19 -14.71 8.83
N SER A 49 1.78 -15.94 9.15
CA SER A 49 1.89 -17.09 8.23
C SER A 49 0.81 -17.10 7.14
N GLU A 50 -0.24 -16.29 7.27
CA GLU A 50 -1.41 -16.25 6.38
C GLU A 50 -1.19 -15.42 5.10
N ALA A 51 -0.05 -15.60 4.42
CA ALA A 51 0.32 -14.80 3.25
C ALA A 51 -0.71 -14.84 2.10
N ASN A 52 -1.29 -16.02 1.85
CA ASN A 52 -2.32 -16.18 0.83
C ASN A 52 -3.63 -15.48 1.22
N GLU A 53 -3.98 -15.45 2.50
CA GLU A 53 -5.16 -14.71 2.98
C GLU A 53 -4.94 -13.20 2.81
N CYS A 54 -3.76 -12.69 3.15
CA CYS A 54 -3.41 -11.30 2.94
C CYS A 54 -3.54 -10.89 1.47
N MET A 55 -2.95 -11.68 0.55
CA MET A 55 -3.05 -11.46 -0.89
C MET A 55 -4.51 -11.43 -1.36
N LEU A 56 -5.32 -12.44 -0.98
CA LEU A 56 -6.72 -12.53 -1.40
C LEU A 56 -7.57 -11.37 -0.88
N LYS A 57 -7.35 -10.93 0.37
CA LYS A 57 -8.03 -9.76 0.92
C LYS A 57 -7.63 -8.47 0.20
N CYS A 58 -6.35 -8.29 -0.15
CA CYS A 58 -5.93 -7.14 -0.94
C CYS A 58 -6.56 -7.12 -2.34
N LEU A 59 -6.63 -8.28 -3.01
CA LEU A 59 -7.32 -8.39 -4.30
C LEU A 59 -8.81 -8.04 -4.18
N GLU A 60 -9.48 -8.47 -3.09
CA GLU A 60 -10.88 -8.15 -2.83
C GLU A 60 -11.10 -6.65 -2.61
N GLU A 61 -10.28 -6.01 -1.78
CA GLU A 61 -10.35 -4.57 -1.52
C GLU A 61 -10.11 -3.75 -2.79
N TRP A 62 -9.08 -4.10 -3.58
CA TRP A 62 -8.81 -3.40 -4.82
C TRP A 62 -9.90 -3.61 -5.86
N ARG A 63 -10.44 -4.83 -6.00
CA ARG A 63 -11.58 -5.08 -6.85
C ARG A 63 -12.78 -4.23 -6.44
N PHE A 64 -13.06 -4.11 -5.13
CA PHE A 64 -14.11 -3.23 -4.66
C PHE A 64 -13.87 -1.77 -5.06
N VAL A 65 -12.63 -1.28 -4.96
CA VAL A 65 -12.28 0.09 -5.41
C VAL A 65 -12.56 0.26 -6.92
N TYR A 66 -12.07 -0.66 -7.77
CA TYR A 66 -12.30 -0.58 -9.23
C TYR A 66 -13.78 -0.69 -9.60
N ASP A 67 -14.52 -1.62 -8.99
CA ASP A 67 -15.97 -1.78 -9.20
C ASP A 67 -16.78 -0.52 -8.80
N ASN A 68 -16.20 0.38 -7.99
CA ASN A 68 -16.84 1.61 -7.51
C ASN A 68 -16.24 2.89 -8.11
N GLY A 69 -15.53 2.78 -9.24
CA GLY A 69 -15.00 3.92 -9.99
C GLY A 69 -13.49 4.07 -9.92
N GLY A 70 -12.76 3.08 -9.41
CA GLY A 70 -11.30 3.01 -9.53
C GLY A 70 -10.60 4.23 -8.94
N LEU A 71 -9.82 4.92 -9.76
CA LEU A 71 -9.10 6.12 -9.34
C LEU A 71 -10.02 7.32 -9.06
N ASP A 72 -11.24 7.34 -9.60
CA ASP A 72 -12.27 8.33 -9.28
C ASP A 72 -13.04 7.99 -7.99
N PHE A 73 -12.86 6.79 -7.45
CA PHE A 73 -13.57 6.40 -6.23
C PHE A 73 -13.10 7.24 -5.05
N GLN A 74 -14.06 7.79 -4.30
CA GLN A 74 -13.83 8.53 -3.07
C GLN A 74 -14.33 7.73 -1.87
N ARG A 75 -13.43 7.42 -0.94
CA ARG A 75 -13.80 6.71 0.29
C ARG A 75 -14.63 7.63 1.20
N PRO A 76 -15.63 7.10 1.95
CA PRO A 76 -16.39 7.90 2.91
C PRO A 76 -15.53 8.59 3.98
N SER A 77 -14.36 8.03 4.28
CA SER A 77 -13.40 8.56 5.26
C SER A 77 -12.46 9.62 4.70
N SER A 78 -12.48 9.89 3.39
CA SER A 78 -11.59 10.85 2.72
C SER A 78 -12.39 11.87 1.91
N ASN A 79 -11.86 13.09 1.82
CA ASN A 79 -12.39 14.12 0.94
C ASN A 79 -11.75 14.10 -0.46
N LEU A 80 -10.92 13.09 -0.74
CA LEU A 80 -10.17 12.94 -1.98
C LEU A 80 -10.48 11.60 -2.64
N THR A 81 -10.37 11.55 -3.97
CA THR A 81 -10.39 10.29 -4.72
C THR A 81 -9.07 9.54 -4.57
N PHE A 82 -9.05 8.25 -4.92
CA PHE A 82 -7.82 7.46 -4.97
C PHE A 82 -6.76 8.07 -5.90
N GLY A 83 -7.15 8.60 -7.05
CA GLY A 83 -6.28 9.30 -7.98
C GLY A 83 -5.69 10.57 -7.36
N GLU A 84 -6.50 11.39 -6.70
CA GLU A 84 -6.04 12.61 -6.02
C GLU A 84 -5.07 12.29 -4.88
N GLU A 85 -5.36 11.27 -4.06
CA GLU A 85 -4.46 10.80 -2.99
C GLU A 85 -3.13 10.30 -3.57
N SER A 86 -3.17 9.63 -4.72
CA SER A 86 -1.99 9.11 -5.42
C SER A 86 -1.11 10.23 -6.00
N CYS A 87 -1.70 11.20 -6.71
CA CYS A 87 -0.97 12.34 -7.25
C CYS A 87 -0.35 13.22 -6.16
N ARG A 88 -1.06 13.43 -5.04
CA ARG A 88 -0.49 14.11 -3.87
C ARG A 88 0.68 13.34 -3.28
N THR A 89 0.63 12.02 -3.27
CA THR A 89 1.74 11.20 -2.78
C THR A 89 2.97 11.35 -3.67
N LEU A 90 2.79 11.34 -4.99
CA LEU A 90 3.85 11.59 -5.97
C LEU A 90 4.49 12.97 -5.81
N GLU A 91 3.68 14.01 -5.71
CA GLU A 91 4.17 15.38 -5.51
C GLU A 91 4.92 15.51 -4.17
N ASN A 92 4.30 15.11 -3.06
CA ASN A 92 4.80 15.42 -1.73
C ASN A 92 5.95 14.50 -1.27
N ARG A 93 5.96 13.22 -1.68
CA ARG A 93 6.97 12.26 -1.22
C ARG A 93 8.09 12.08 -2.23
N PHE A 94 7.80 12.21 -3.52
CA PHE A 94 8.74 11.92 -4.59
C PHE A 94 9.10 13.14 -5.45
N ASN A 95 8.50 14.31 -5.18
CA ASN A 95 8.71 15.53 -5.96
C ASN A 95 8.43 15.31 -7.47
N MET A 96 7.38 14.53 -7.75
CA MET A 96 6.91 14.18 -9.10
C MET A 96 5.47 14.71 -9.28
N PRO A 97 5.30 16.01 -9.56
CA PRO A 97 3.96 16.58 -9.71
C PRO A 97 3.26 16.15 -11.01
N ASP A 98 4.03 15.73 -12.01
CA ASP A 98 3.50 15.33 -13.31
C ASP A 98 3.80 13.84 -13.56
N LEU A 99 2.80 13.13 -14.07
CA LEU A 99 2.89 11.72 -14.44
C LEU A 99 2.06 11.51 -15.70
N ASP A 100 2.69 11.02 -16.77
CA ASP A 100 1.98 10.56 -17.97
C ASP A 100 1.14 9.32 -17.63
N PRO A 101 0.05 9.01 -18.37
CA PRO A 101 -0.78 7.82 -18.11
C PRO A 101 0.08 6.56 -17.91
N THR A 102 0.01 6.01 -16.69
CA THR A 102 0.87 4.92 -16.23
C THR A 102 0.02 3.87 -15.53
N PRO A 103 0.18 2.57 -15.88
CA PRO A 103 -0.54 1.51 -15.20
C PRO A 103 -0.07 1.41 -13.74
N VAL A 104 -1.01 1.08 -12.85
CA VAL A 104 -0.74 0.93 -11.42
C VAL A 104 -0.77 -0.55 -11.06
N TYR A 105 0.20 -1.00 -10.27
CA TYR A 105 0.40 -2.38 -9.89
C TYR A 105 -0.01 -2.59 -8.44
N ASN A 106 -0.73 -3.66 -8.16
CA ASN A 106 -1.18 -3.97 -6.80
C ASN A 106 -0.16 -4.84 -6.08
N TYR A 107 0.13 -4.48 -4.84
CA TYR A 107 1.08 -5.17 -3.99
C TYR A 107 0.45 -5.45 -2.63
N TYR A 108 0.89 -6.52 -1.99
CA TYR A 108 0.56 -6.84 -0.61
C TYR A 108 1.83 -6.97 0.24
N LYS A 109 1.75 -6.54 1.50
CA LYS A 109 2.80 -6.70 2.51
C LYS A 109 2.18 -7.36 3.74
N ILE A 110 2.71 -8.52 4.12
CA ILE A 110 2.31 -9.21 5.34
C ILE A 110 3.29 -8.87 6.46
N CYS A 111 2.76 -8.31 7.55
CA CYS A 111 3.50 -7.86 8.71
C CYS A 111 4.71 -6.99 8.28
N GLU A 112 5.93 -7.36 8.70
CA GLU A 112 7.16 -6.65 8.34
C GLU A 112 7.93 -7.25 7.16
N ASN A 113 7.31 -8.13 6.38
CA ASN A 113 7.93 -8.71 5.21
C ASN A 113 8.01 -7.70 4.04
N PRO A 114 8.81 -7.97 2.99
CA PRO A 114 8.80 -7.17 1.78
C PRO A 114 7.42 -7.09 1.12
N TRP A 115 7.20 -6.04 0.34
CA TRP A 115 6.07 -5.97 -0.59
C TRP A 115 6.20 -7.06 -1.66
N MET A 116 5.08 -7.70 -1.95
CA MET A 116 4.97 -8.77 -2.94
C MET A 116 3.92 -8.39 -3.97
N TRP A 117 4.25 -8.50 -5.25
CA TRP A 117 3.29 -8.27 -6.33
C TRP A 117 2.23 -9.36 -6.30
N ASP A 118 0.95 -8.98 -6.34
CA ASP A 118 -0.17 -9.94 -6.35
C ASP A 118 -0.54 -10.43 -7.77
N GLY A 119 0.08 -9.88 -8.81
CA GLY A 119 -0.20 -10.21 -10.21
C GLY A 119 -1.30 -9.35 -10.84
N ALA A 120 -1.94 -8.46 -10.09
CA ALA A 120 -2.96 -7.55 -10.59
C ALA A 120 -2.37 -6.19 -11.02
N VAL A 121 -3.04 -5.61 -12.01
CA VAL A 121 -2.78 -4.28 -12.56
C VAL A 121 -4.11 -3.54 -12.56
N SER A 122 -4.08 -2.23 -12.35
CA SER A 122 -5.24 -1.37 -12.38
C SER A 122 -5.95 -1.42 -13.73
N GLU A 123 -7.27 -1.25 -13.70
CA GLU A 123 -8.06 -1.11 -14.92
C GLU A 123 -7.90 0.29 -15.54
N ASP A 124 -7.66 1.29 -14.69
CA ASP A 124 -7.41 2.68 -15.07
C ASP A 124 -5.92 3.04 -14.93
N ASP A 125 -5.42 3.90 -15.81
CA ASP A 125 -4.07 4.48 -15.68
C ASP A 125 -4.09 5.66 -14.70
N LEU A 126 -2.99 5.82 -13.93
CA LEU A 126 -2.75 7.02 -13.14
C LEU A 126 -1.99 8.05 -13.97
N CYS A 127 -2.47 9.29 -13.96
CA CYS A 127 -1.79 10.45 -14.51
C CYS A 127 -1.97 11.64 -13.56
N CYS A 128 -0.99 12.54 -13.57
CA CYS A 128 -0.99 13.71 -12.70
C CYS A 128 -0.57 14.94 -13.48
N VAL A 129 -1.23 16.08 -13.20
CA VAL A 129 -0.88 17.39 -13.75
C VAL A 129 -0.75 18.36 -12.59
N SER A 130 0.47 18.85 -12.34
CA SER A 130 0.75 19.77 -11.23
C SER A 130 0.23 19.25 -9.88
N GLY A 131 0.46 17.96 -9.60
CA GLY A 131 0.07 17.28 -8.36
C GLY A 131 -1.42 16.90 -8.27
N GLN A 132 -2.20 17.14 -9.33
CA GLN A 132 -3.64 16.89 -9.35
C GLN A 132 -4.00 15.77 -10.32
N TYR A 133 -4.98 14.96 -9.91
CA TYR A 133 -5.59 13.94 -10.75
C TYR A 133 -6.70 14.58 -11.60
N PRO A 134 -6.65 14.50 -12.94
CA PRO A 134 -7.61 15.18 -13.81
C PRO A 134 -8.96 14.46 -13.95
N GLY A 135 -9.16 13.34 -13.26
CA GLY A 135 -10.38 12.50 -13.34
C GLY A 135 -10.23 11.35 -14.33
N HIS A 136 -9.68 11.61 -15.52
CA HIS A 136 -9.36 10.55 -16.48
C HIS A 136 -8.05 10.83 -17.21
N CYS A 137 -7.37 9.74 -17.50
CA CYS A 137 -6.18 9.62 -18.30
C CYS A 137 -6.58 8.86 -19.58
#